data_AF-A0A7V5DEE1-F1
#
_entry.id   AF-A0A7V5DEE1-F1
#
_cell.length_a   1.000
_cell.length_b   1.000
_cell.length_c   1.000
_cell.angle_alpha   90.00
_cell.angle_beta   90.00
_cell.angle_gamma   90.00
#
_symmetry.space_group_name_H-M   'P 1'
#
loop_
_entity.id
_entity.type
_entity.pdbx_description
1 polymer ?
#
loop_
_entity_poly.entity_id
_entity_poly.type
_entity_poly.pdbx_seq_one_letter_code
_entity_poly.pdbx_strand_id
1 'polypeptide(L)' 'MKIEKIQTCTGHRAAVYALAPGKDERHFLSAGGDGWVAEWNLDDPETGQLAASTEVQIFSLCSLPAGGR' A
#
# COMPACT_ATOMS: atom_id res chain seq x y z
N MET A 1 -20.48 -1.63 -20.76
CA MET A 1 -19.55 -1.95 -19.67
C MET A 1 -19.86 -1.00 -18.52
N LYS A 2 -20.19 -1.53 -17.33
CA LYS A 2 -20.52 -0.73 -16.14
C LYS A 2 -19.38 -0.92 -15.14
N ILE A 3 -18.82 0.17 -14.64
CA ILE A 3 -17.77 0.16 -13.62
C ILE A 3 -18.43 0.56 -12.31
N GLU A 4 -18.23 -0.25 -11.28
CA GLU A 4 -18.75 0.01 -9.93
C GLU A 4 -17.58 0.14 -8.96
N LYS A 5 -17.63 1.19 -8.13
CA LYS A 5 -16.67 1.37 -7.04
C LYS A 5 -17.02 0.38 -5.93
N ILE A 6 -16.12 -0.55 -5.65
CA ILE A 6 -16.32 -1.56 -4.61
C ILE A 6 -15.94 -0.99 -3.24
N GLN A 7 -14.86 -0.21 -3.14
CA GLN A 7 -14.35 0.25 -1.86
C GLN A 7 -13.42 1.47 -1.93
N THR A 8 -13.11 2.08 -0.78
CA THR A 8 -12.05 3.08 -0.60
C THR A 8 -11.13 2.69 0.55
N CYS A 9 -9.83 2.68 0.28
CA CYS A 9 -8.79 2.53 1.28
C CYS A 9 -8.46 3.91 1.85
N THR A 10 -8.62 4.11 3.16
CA THR A 10 -8.36 5.40 3.82
C THR A 10 -7.22 5.29 4.84
N GLY A 11 -6.37 6.31 4.95
CA GLY A 11 -5.31 6.32 5.96
C GLY A 11 -4.15 7.27 5.67
N HIS A 12 -3.67 7.31 4.41
CA HIS A 12 -2.58 8.22 4.03
C HIS A 12 -2.96 9.69 4.29
N ARG A 13 -1.99 10.45 4.82
CA ARG A 13 -2.18 11.87 5.20
C ARG A 13 -1.60 12.84 4.18
N ALA A 14 -1.02 12.31 3.11
CA ALA A 14 -0.49 13.07 1.97
C ALA A 14 -0.66 12.25 0.68
N ALA A 15 -0.12 12.76 -0.44
CA ALA A 15 -0.19 12.09 -1.74
C ALA A 15 0.49 10.71 -1.71
N VAL A 16 -0.15 9.72 -2.33
CA VAL A 16 0.43 8.38 -2.58
C VAL A 16 1.22 8.46 -3.89
N TYR A 17 2.48 8.02 -3.86
CA TYR A 17 3.37 8.06 -5.03
C TYR A 17 3.69 6.67 -5.59
N ALA A 18 3.57 5.61 -4.77
CA ALA A 18 3.92 4.26 -5.19
C ALA A 18 2.94 3.22 -4.65
N LEU A 19 2.72 2.17 -5.46
CA LEU A 19 2.04 0.94 -5.09
C LEU A 19 2.95 -0.26 -5.43
N ALA A 20 2.91 -1.33 -4.64
CA ALA A 20 3.63 -2.56 -4.91
C ALA A 20 2.84 -3.80 -4.44
N PRO A 21 3.11 -5.00 -4.96
CA PRO A 21 2.53 -6.24 -4.44
C PRO A 21 2.85 -6.42 -2.95
N GLY A 22 1.88 -6.89 -2.18
CA GLY A 22 2.06 -7.23 -0.76
C GLY A 22 2.59 -8.64 -0.58
N LYS A 23 2.33 -9.21 0.59
CA LYS A 23 2.74 -10.59 0.92
C LYS A 23 2.05 -11.69 0.11
N ASP A 24 0.88 -11.42 -0.46
CA ASP A 24 0.09 -12.35 -1.28
C ASP A 24 -0.83 -11.60 -2.27
N GLU A 25 -1.65 -12.33 -3.04
CA GLU A 25 -2.56 -11.77 -4.06
C GLU A 25 -3.70 -10.91 -3.49
N ARG A 26 -3.97 -11.01 -2.19
CA ARG A 26 -4.99 -10.22 -1.48
C ARG A 26 -4.40 -9.00 -0.80
N HIS A 27 -3.07 -8.81 -0.83
CA HIS A 27 -2.41 -7.69 -0.18
C HIS A 27 -1.64 -6.82 -1.15
N PHE A 28 -1.60 -5.53 -0.86
CA PHE A 28 -0.74 -4.58 -1.57
C PHE A 28 -0.13 -3.55 -0.62
N LEU A 29 0.99 -3.00 -1.03
CA LEU A 29 1.69 -1.92 -0.34
C LEU A 29 1.42 -0.59 -1.03
N SER A 30 1.34 0.49 -0.27
CA SER A 30 1.39 1.85 -0.76
C SER A 30 2.43 2.67 -0.02
N ALA A 31 2.99 3.69 -0.67
CA ALA A 31 3.79 4.70 0.01
C ALA A 31 3.58 6.10 -0.56
N GLY A 32 3.82 7.10 0.30
CA GLY A 32 3.45 8.48 0.00
C GLY A 32 4.30 9.55 0.65
N GLY A 33 3.85 10.79 0.44
CA GLY A 33 4.48 12.00 0.96
C GLY A 33 4.37 12.18 2.47
N ASP A 34 3.62 11.32 3.16
CA ASP A 34 3.57 11.24 4.62
C ASP A 34 4.71 10.37 5.18
N GLY A 35 5.55 9.81 4.31
CA GLY A 35 6.67 8.95 4.68
C GLY A 35 6.23 7.57 5.18
N TRP A 36 4.99 7.18 4.93
CA TRP A 36 4.45 5.89 5.37
C TRP A 36 4.56 4.84 4.26
N VAL A 37 4.81 3.61 4.67
CA VAL A 37 4.52 2.39 3.89
C VAL A 37 3.34 1.70 4.57
N ALA A 38 2.22 1.55 3.88
CA ALA A 38 1.03 0.88 4.40
C ALA A 38 0.76 -0.43 3.65
N GLU A 39 0.42 -1.50 4.36
CA GLU A 39 -0.12 -2.75 3.79
C GLU A 39 -1.64 -2.75 3.90
N TRP A 40 -2.31 -3.17 2.82
CA TRP A 40 -3.76 -3.23 2.73
C TRP A 40 -4.20 -4.66 2.43
N ASN A 41 -5.31 -5.09 3.02
CA ASN A 41 -5.98 -6.35 2.70
C ASN A 41 -7.21 -6.07 1.82
N LEU A 42 -7.30 -6.64 0.63
CA LEU A 42 -8.44 -6.45 -0.27
C LEU A 42 -9.75 -7.06 0.24
N ASP A 43 -9.68 -8.04 1.15
CA ASP A 43 -10.87 -8.61 1.79
C ASP A 43 -11.37 -7.73 2.96
N ASP A 44 -10.53 -6.85 3.53
CA ASP A 44 -10.88 -5.84 4.54
C ASP A 44 -10.04 -4.55 4.39
N PRO A 45 -10.34 -3.73 3.37
CA PRO A 45 -9.44 -2.67 2.92
C PRO A 45 -9.73 -1.29 3.54
N GLU A 46 -10.63 -1.20 4.53
CA GLU A 46 -11.05 0.10 5.08
C GLU A 46 -9.89 0.80 5.82
N THR A 47 -9.05 0.01 6.50
CA THR A 47 -7.89 0.51 7.26
C THR A 47 -6.60 -0.21 6.88
N GLY A 48 -5.60 0.56 6.47
CA GLY A 48 -4.27 0.06 6.13
C GLY A 48 -3.42 -0.10 7.37
N GLN A 49 -2.63 -1.16 7.42
CA GLN A 49 -1.65 -1.38 8.47
C GLN A 49 -0.37 -0.59 8.15
N LEU A 50 0.12 0.22 9.08
CA LEU A 50 1.43 0.87 8.93
C LEU A 50 2.54 -0.20 9.02
N ALA A 51 3.18 -0.49 7.89
CA ALA A 51 4.25 -1.48 7.79
C ALA A 51 5.63 -0.89 8.10
N ALA A 52 5.88 0.34 7.66
CA ALA A 52 7.10 1.09 7.96
C ALA A 52 6.85 2.60 7.84
N SER A 53 7.74 3.42 8.41
CA SER A 53 7.69 4.87 8.23
C SER A 53 9.09 5.49 8.21
N THR A 54 9.18 6.68 7.62
CA THR A 54 10.35 7.55 7.61
C THR A 54 9.92 9.00 7.84
N GLU A 55 10.87 9.89 8.11
CA GLU A 55 10.60 11.33 8.28
C GLU A 55 10.43 12.09 6.96
N VAL A 56 10.65 11.44 5.82
CA VAL A 56 10.67 12.07 4.48
C VAL A 56 9.74 11.35 3.51
N GLN A 57 9.48 11.96 2.35
CA GLN A 57 8.60 11.36 1.35
C GLN A 57 9.21 10.10 0.72
N ILE A 58 8.35 9.12 0.43
CA ILE A 58 8.72 7.91 -0.31
C ILE A 58 8.10 8.00 -1.71
N PHE A 59 8.95 8.02 -2.74
CA PHE A 59 8.51 8.19 -4.13
C PHE A 59 8.45 6.89 -4.93
N SER A 60 9.05 5.80 -4.43
CA SER A 60 9.10 4.53 -5.13
C SER A 60 9.11 3.37 -4.14
N LEU A 61 8.49 2.26 -4.54
CA LEU A 61 8.49 1.00 -3.82
C LEU A 61 8.77 -0.14 -4.80
N CYS A 62 9.51 -1.15 -4.35
CA CYS A 62 9.68 -2.40 -5.06
C CYS A 62 9.54 -3.54 -4.03
N SER A 63 8.53 -4.41 -4.24
CA SER A 63 8.38 -5.63 -3.47
C SER A 63 9.33 -6.68 -4.02
N LEU A 64 10.19 -7.22 -3.17
CA LEU A 64 11.10 -8.30 -3.54
C LEU A 64 10.45 -9.64 -3.14
N PRO A 65 10.50 -10.66 -4.01
CA PRO A 65 10.10 -12.00 -3.59
C PRO A 65 10.99 -12.42 -2.42
N ALA A 66 10.42 -13.19 -1.48
CA ALA A 66 11.23 -13.85 -0.46
C ALA A 66 12.31 -14.66 -1.19
N GLY A 67 13.57 -14.26 -1.03
CA GLY A 67 14.68 -14.89 -1.73
C GLY A 67 14.67 -16.38 -1.43
N GLY A 68 14.48 -17.20 -2.46
CA GLY A 68 14.72 -18.63 -2.38
C GLY A 68 16.16 -18.84 -1.96
N ARG A 69 16.35 -19.55 -0.85
CA ARG A 69 17.68 -19.97 -0.41
C ARG A 69 18.24 -21.02 -1.36
#